data_AF-A0A3M6C1T8-F1
#
_entry.id   AF-A0A3M6C1T8-F1
#
_cell.length_a   1.000
_cell.length_b   1.000
_cell.length_c   1.000
_cell.angle_alpha   90.00
_cell.angle_beta   90.00
_cell.angle_gamma   90.00
#
_symmetry.space_group_name_H-M   'P 1'
#
loop_
_entity.id
_entity.type
_entity.pdbx_description
1 polymer ?
#
loop_
_entity_poly.entity_id
_entity_poly.type
_entity_poly.pdbx_seq_one_letter_code
_entity_poly.pdbx_strand_id
1 'polypeptide(L)'
;MMLCKLSANRRALPLSPLLSLITLLALLLSVAISPAWGADKSAKRGIAYDIAQPADLSALSAGVSWWYNWSPKPHDRLASYDYASMYGVDFIPMVWNDNVDDGQLKLYLQAHPAIRYLLVINEPNLLDQANMTPEAAARFWPRLEQIAAQTGVKLVGPAMNWGTMSGYGDPVVWLDAFYAAYRSMNQNRDPRIDYLAFHWYDYGLAGLLDRLSRYGKPVWVTEFANWHGLDDGMQIDSVEKQKQQMANMVATLEGRADVFRYAWFTGRMTQDPHFSSLLSNEGTLTELGQYYLSLPYSQ
;
A
#
# COMPACT_ATOMS: atom_id res chain seq x y z
N MET A 1 -79.53 8.08 -13.47
CA MET A 1 -80.42 8.69 -12.46
C MET A 1 -80.89 7.54 -11.57
N MET A 2 -80.71 7.46 -10.26
CA MET A 2 -80.48 8.42 -9.17
C MET A 2 -79.89 7.61 -7.98
N LEU A 3 -78.81 8.10 -7.35
CA LEU A 3 -78.73 8.54 -5.93
C LEU A 3 -78.52 7.41 -4.89
N CYS A 4 -77.37 7.38 -4.20
CA CYS A 4 -77.09 7.99 -2.86
C CYS A 4 -77.80 7.24 -1.71
N LYS A 5 -77.28 7.01 -0.49
CA LYS A 5 -76.06 7.38 0.27
C LYS A 5 -76.26 6.77 1.69
N LEU A 6 -75.18 6.54 2.45
CA LEU A 6 -75.07 6.61 3.95
C LEU A 6 -75.85 5.52 4.75
N SER A 7 -75.52 5.09 5.98
CA SER A 7 -74.47 5.35 6.98
C SER A 7 -74.69 4.39 8.18
N ALA A 8 -73.59 3.92 8.77
CA ALA A 8 -73.31 3.57 10.18
C ALA A 8 -74.28 2.72 11.04
N ASN A 9 -73.74 1.69 11.72
CA ASN A 9 -73.67 1.70 13.19
C ASN A 9 -72.71 0.63 13.76
N ARG A 10 -71.91 1.03 14.77
CA ARG A 10 -71.08 0.16 15.62
C ARG A 10 -71.93 -0.36 16.79
N ARG A 11 -71.67 -1.58 17.28
CA ARG A 11 -71.77 -1.92 18.73
C ARG A 11 -71.07 -3.26 19.07
N ALA A 12 -70.06 -3.10 19.93
CA ALA A 12 -69.47 -3.91 21.01
C ALA A 12 -69.62 -5.46 21.13
N LEU A 13 -68.46 -6.04 21.47
CA LEU A 13 -68.06 -7.38 21.97
C LEU A 13 -68.83 -7.92 23.21
N PRO A 14 -68.71 -9.24 23.54
CA PRO A 14 -67.70 -9.66 24.54
C PRO A 14 -66.99 -11.04 24.33
N LEU A 15 -65.73 -11.07 24.82
CA LEU A 15 -64.95 -12.11 25.54
C LEU A 15 -64.92 -13.60 25.08
N SER A 16 -63.79 -14.13 24.60
CA SER A 16 -62.65 -14.80 25.33
C SER A 16 -62.89 -16.31 25.62
N PRO A 17 -61.88 -17.20 25.83
CA PRO A 17 -60.41 -17.03 25.88
C PRO A 17 -59.58 -18.15 25.18
N LEU A 18 -58.25 -18.03 25.32
CA LEU A 18 -57.20 -19.07 25.24
C LEU A 18 -56.79 -19.60 23.85
N LEU A 19 -55.64 -19.12 23.35
CA LEU A 19 -54.40 -19.90 23.33
C LEU A 19 -53.22 -18.95 23.02
N SER A 20 -52.57 -18.49 24.07
CA SER A 20 -51.19 -18.00 23.99
C SER A 20 -50.27 -19.20 23.83
N LEU A 21 -49.23 -19.14 22.99
CA LEU A 21 -47.83 -19.16 23.45
C LEU A 21 -46.84 -19.36 22.27
N ILE A 22 -46.05 -18.31 22.01
CA ILE A 22 -44.62 -18.29 21.63
C ILE A 22 -44.21 -19.07 20.36
N THR A 23 -44.02 -18.32 19.25
CA THR A 23 -43.02 -18.66 18.23
C THR A 23 -41.74 -17.87 18.49
N LEU A 24 -40.70 -18.64 18.81
CA LEU A 24 -39.35 -18.22 19.17
C LEU A 24 -38.64 -17.58 17.95
N LEU A 25 -38.24 -16.30 18.08
CA LEU A 25 -37.35 -15.64 17.12
C LEU A 25 -35.92 -16.15 17.37
N ALA A 26 -35.44 -17.08 16.53
CA ALA A 26 -34.06 -17.53 16.57
C ALA A 26 -33.15 -16.43 15.99
N LEU A 27 -32.61 -15.59 16.86
CA LEU A 27 -31.53 -14.66 16.52
C LEU A 27 -30.25 -15.48 16.35
N LEU A 28 -29.91 -15.84 15.11
CA LEU A 28 -28.60 -16.40 14.78
C LEU A 28 -27.55 -15.31 15.01
N LEU A 29 -26.97 -15.28 16.22
CA LEU A 29 -25.66 -14.66 16.42
C LEU A 29 -24.65 -15.49 15.63
N SER A 30 -24.29 -15.01 14.45
CA SER A 30 -23.01 -15.35 13.85
C SER A 30 -21.92 -14.78 14.76
N VAL A 31 -21.47 -15.58 15.72
CA VAL A 31 -20.18 -15.34 16.37
C VAL A 31 -19.14 -15.50 15.28
N ALA A 32 -18.70 -14.38 14.70
CA ALA A 32 -17.48 -14.36 13.93
C ALA A 32 -16.38 -14.86 14.87
N ILE A 33 -15.92 -16.08 14.64
CA ILE A 33 -14.67 -16.57 15.23
C ILE A 33 -13.60 -15.74 14.53
N SER A 34 -13.26 -14.59 15.09
CA SER A 34 -12.03 -13.89 14.74
C SER A 34 -10.90 -14.89 15.02
N PRO A 35 -10.03 -15.20 14.05
CA PRO A 35 -8.82 -15.94 14.38
C PRO A 35 -8.01 -15.04 15.31
N ALA A 36 -8.05 -15.34 16.61
CA ALA A 36 -7.03 -14.88 17.52
C ALA A 36 -5.77 -15.66 17.12
N TRP A 37 -4.84 -14.97 16.45
CA TRP A 37 -3.39 -15.02 16.67
C TRP A 37 -2.66 -14.24 15.58
N GLY A 38 -2.10 -13.11 16.00
CA GLY A 38 -1.17 -12.26 15.26
C GLY A 38 -0.94 -11.04 16.14
N ALA A 39 0.31 -10.66 16.38
CA ALA A 39 0.59 -9.43 17.11
C ALA A 39 -0.21 -8.28 16.49
N ASP A 40 -0.88 -7.50 17.33
CA ASP A 40 -1.54 -6.26 16.94
C ASP A 40 -0.43 -5.36 16.34
N LYS A 41 -0.32 -5.35 15.00
CA LYS A 41 0.70 -4.61 14.23
C LYS A 41 0.02 -3.79 13.14
N SER A 42 0.67 -2.70 12.73
CA SER A 42 0.15 -1.81 11.69
C SER A 42 -0.02 -2.53 10.36
N ALA A 43 -1.23 -2.48 9.78
CA ALA A 43 -1.46 -2.94 8.41
C ALA A 43 -0.73 -2.06 7.36
N LYS A 44 -0.35 -0.83 7.74
CA LYS A 44 0.36 0.11 6.87
C LYS A 44 1.86 -0.20 6.78
N ARG A 45 2.45 -0.75 7.86
CA ARG A 45 3.91 -0.87 8.02
C ARG A 45 4.52 -1.97 7.17
N GLY A 46 5.48 -1.58 6.33
CA GLY A 46 6.19 -2.47 5.42
C GLY A 46 7.70 -2.20 5.37
N ILE A 47 8.39 -2.96 4.53
CA ILE A 47 9.83 -2.78 4.27
C ILE A 47 10.13 -2.92 2.77
N ALA A 48 10.99 -2.04 2.27
CA ALA A 48 11.52 -2.08 0.91
C ALA A 48 12.86 -2.81 0.93
N TYR A 49 12.84 -4.14 0.73
CA TYR A 49 14.04 -4.97 0.81
C TYR A 49 13.80 -6.35 0.18
N ASP A 50 14.80 -6.88 -0.51
CA ASP A 50 14.78 -8.25 -1.02
C ASP A 50 15.05 -9.26 0.10
N ILE A 51 14.02 -9.56 0.89
CA ILE A 51 14.12 -10.53 1.98
C ILE A 51 14.35 -11.92 1.38
N ALA A 52 15.57 -12.44 1.57
CA ALA A 52 15.95 -13.78 1.14
C ALA A 52 15.83 -14.84 2.24
N GLN A 53 15.91 -14.43 3.51
CA GLN A 53 16.06 -15.33 4.65
C GLN A 53 14.76 -15.46 5.47
N PRO A 54 14.25 -16.68 5.74
CA PRO A 54 13.14 -16.87 6.68
C PRO A 54 13.43 -16.34 8.09
N ALA A 55 14.70 -16.36 8.52
CA ALA A 55 15.12 -15.78 9.79
C ALA A 55 14.89 -14.25 9.84
N ASP A 56 15.10 -13.56 8.72
CA ASP A 56 14.81 -12.11 8.63
C ASP A 56 13.31 -11.84 8.70
N LEU A 57 12.48 -12.68 8.05
CA LEU A 57 11.02 -12.60 8.22
C LEU A 57 10.63 -12.79 9.68
N SER A 58 11.20 -13.78 10.36
CA SER A 58 10.95 -14.00 11.79
C SER A 58 11.32 -12.79 12.66
N ALA A 59 12.39 -12.07 12.30
CA ALA A 59 12.83 -10.89 13.03
C ALA A 59 11.90 -9.69 12.80
N LEU A 60 11.39 -9.53 11.57
CA LEU A 60 10.58 -8.37 11.15
C LEU A 60 9.08 -8.54 11.42
N SER A 61 8.56 -9.77 11.40
CA SER A 61 7.13 -10.06 11.35
C SER A 61 6.32 -9.60 12.57
N ALA A 62 6.99 -9.30 13.68
CA ALA A 62 6.37 -8.76 14.88
C ALA A 62 5.78 -7.34 14.65
N GLY A 63 6.31 -6.57 13.70
CA GLY A 63 5.84 -5.21 13.42
C GLY A 63 5.63 -4.89 11.94
N VAL A 64 6.24 -5.63 11.01
CA VAL A 64 6.06 -5.48 9.56
C VAL A 64 4.91 -6.36 9.09
N SER A 65 4.03 -5.83 8.26
CA SER A 65 2.87 -6.54 7.68
C SER A 65 3.05 -6.88 6.21
N TRP A 66 3.98 -6.23 5.51
CA TRP A 66 4.20 -6.49 4.08
C TRP A 66 5.60 -6.07 3.64
N TRP A 67 6.06 -6.61 2.51
CA TRP A 67 7.30 -6.15 1.87
C TRP A 67 7.21 -6.26 0.35
N TYR A 68 8.17 -5.63 -0.33
CA TYR A 68 8.41 -5.82 -1.75
C TYR A 68 9.92 -5.74 -2.03
N ASN A 69 10.32 -6.20 -3.21
CA ASN A 69 11.73 -6.33 -3.61
C ASN A 69 11.99 -5.79 -5.03
N TRP A 70 11.20 -4.81 -5.48
CA TRP A 70 11.29 -4.23 -6.83
C TRP A 70 11.06 -5.21 -7.99
N SER A 71 10.57 -6.42 -7.71
CA SER A 71 10.46 -7.49 -8.71
C SER A 71 9.07 -8.16 -8.67
N PRO A 72 8.69 -8.94 -9.70
CA PRO A 72 7.37 -9.54 -9.79
C PRO A 72 7.17 -10.74 -8.85
N LYS A 73 8.21 -11.23 -8.17
CA LYS A 73 8.17 -12.41 -7.30
C LYS A 73 9.08 -12.22 -6.08
N PRO A 74 8.78 -12.86 -4.93
CA PRO A 74 9.71 -12.84 -3.81
C PRO A 74 11.03 -13.55 -4.19
N HIS A 75 12.07 -13.33 -3.41
CA HIS A 75 13.33 -14.07 -3.56
C HIS A 75 13.10 -15.59 -3.60
N ASP A 76 13.77 -16.30 -4.51
CA ASP A 76 13.53 -17.73 -4.77
C ASP A 76 13.69 -18.62 -3.53
N ARG A 77 14.57 -18.23 -2.60
CA ARG A 77 14.74 -18.92 -1.30
C ARG A 77 13.46 -18.95 -0.45
N LEU A 78 12.53 -18.03 -0.67
CA LEU A 78 11.23 -17.99 -0.01
C LEU A 78 10.13 -18.73 -0.78
N ALA A 79 10.38 -19.22 -2.00
CA ALA A 79 9.34 -19.80 -2.88
C ALA A 79 8.63 -21.02 -2.28
N SER A 80 9.29 -21.76 -1.38
CA SER A 80 8.72 -22.93 -0.70
C SER A 80 8.14 -22.64 0.68
N TYR A 81 8.12 -21.38 1.12
CA TYR A 81 7.65 -20.99 2.45
C TYR A 81 6.29 -20.33 2.35
N ASP A 82 5.32 -20.82 3.13
CA ASP A 82 4.05 -20.12 3.32
C ASP A 82 4.21 -18.97 4.32
N TYR A 83 4.91 -17.93 3.88
CA TYR A 83 5.23 -16.79 4.73
C TYR A 83 3.98 -16.03 5.22
N ALA A 84 2.88 -16.07 4.46
CA ALA A 84 1.63 -15.44 4.84
C ALA A 84 1.07 -16.11 6.10
N SER A 85 0.94 -17.44 6.09
CA SER A 85 0.43 -18.18 7.24
C SER A 85 1.42 -18.24 8.40
N MET A 86 2.73 -18.33 8.12
CA MET A 86 3.76 -18.51 9.15
C MET A 86 4.10 -17.21 9.88
N TYR A 87 4.12 -16.08 9.16
CA TYR A 87 4.63 -14.81 9.68
C TYR A 87 3.60 -13.68 9.61
N GLY A 88 2.42 -13.92 9.01
CA GLY A 88 1.38 -12.88 8.86
C GLY A 88 1.88 -11.69 8.06
N VAL A 89 2.60 -11.95 6.97
CA VAL A 89 3.18 -10.90 6.10
C VAL A 89 2.88 -11.17 4.63
N ASP A 90 2.60 -10.10 3.88
CA ASP A 90 2.32 -10.17 2.46
C ASP A 90 3.53 -9.72 1.62
N PHE A 91 3.85 -10.49 0.58
CA PHE A 91 4.70 -9.99 -0.50
C PHE A 91 3.86 -9.23 -1.54
N ILE A 92 4.31 -8.04 -1.95
CA ILE A 92 3.68 -7.24 -2.99
C ILE A 92 4.57 -7.21 -4.24
N PRO A 93 4.11 -7.77 -5.38
CA PRO A 93 4.91 -7.78 -6.61
C PRO A 93 5.01 -6.38 -7.22
N MET A 94 6.09 -6.17 -7.97
CA MET A 94 6.34 -4.94 -8.72
C MET A 94 6.65 -5.21 -10.19
N VAL A 95 6.07 -4.38 -11.07
CA VAL A 95 6.52 -4.18 -12.45
C VAL A 95 7.38 -2.94 -12.46
N TRP A 96 8.70 -3.10 -12.52
CA TRP A 96 9.65 -2.00 -12.32
C TRP A 96 9.67 -1.00 -13.49
N ASN A 97 9.64 -1.48 -14.73
CA ASN A 97 9.51 -0.69 -15.96
C ASN A 97 8.72 -1.47 -17.03
N ASP A 98 8.82 -1.09 -18.31
CA ASP A 98 8.11 -1.75 -19.42
C ASP A 98 8.70 -3.11 -19.84
N ASN A 99 9.85 -3.50 -19.29
CA ASN A 99 10.47 -4.81 -19.48
C ASN A 99 9.85 -5.86 -18.54
N VAL A 100 8.63 -6.29 -18.88
CA VAL A 100 7.88 -7.30 -18.13
C VAL A 100 7.30 -8.37 -19.04
N ASP A 101 7.32 -9.62 -18.55
CA ASP A 101 6.57 -10.75 -19.11
C ASP A 101 5.14 -10.76 -18.54
N ASP A 102 4.19 -10.22 -19.29
CA ASP A 102 2.78 -10.13 -18.89
C ASP A 102 2.18 -11.52 -18.63
N GLY A 103 2.59 -12.54 -19.39
CA GLY A 103 2.06 -13.89 -19.28
C GLY A 103 2.45 -14.54 -17.96
N GLN A 104 3.75 -14.50 -17.64
CA GLN A 104 4.27 -15.03 -16.38
C GLN A 104 3.71 -14.29 -15.16
N LEU A 105 3.61 -12.96 -15.24
CA LEU A 105 3.06 -12.16 -14.13
C LEU A 105 1.58 -12.49 -13.89
N LYS A 106 0.77 -12.60 -14.96
CA LYS A 106 -0.65 -12.97 -14.83
C LYS A 106 -0.82 -14.37 -14.24
N LEU A 107 -0.06 -15.35 -14.72
CA LEU A 107 -0.07 -16.71 -14.18
C LEU A 107 0.28 -16.73 -12.69
N TYR A 108 1.30 -15.97 -12.30
CA TYR A 108 1.68 -15.83 -10.89
C TYR A 108 0.54 -15.22 -10.05
N LEU A 109 -0.02 -14.08 -10.47
CA LEU A 109 -1.11 -13.41 -9.75
C LEU A 109 -2.38 -14.27 -9.65
N GLN A 110 -2.72 -15.03 -10.70
CA GLN A 110 -3.88 -15.94 -10.69
C GLN A 110 -3.68 -17.13 -9.74
N ALA A 111 -2.45 -17.64 -9.62
CA ALA A 111 -2.10 -18.68 -8.67
C ALA A 111 -2.05 -18.17 -7.21
N HIS A 112 -1.93 -16.85 -7.01
CA HIS A 112 -1.83 -16.21 -5.69
C HIS A 112 -2.95 -15.16 -5.48
N PRO A 113 -4.23 -15.58 -5.42
CA PRO A 113 -5.38 -14.66 -5.40
C PRO A 113 -5.49 -13.76 -4.16
N ALA A 114 -4.70 -14.07 -3.11
CA ALA A 114 -4.53 -13.22 -1.94
C ALA A 114 -3.76 -11.92 -2.26
N ILE A 115 -2.97 -11.89 -3.34
CA ILE A 115 -2.30 -10.67 -3.79
C ILE A 115 -3.36 -9.73 -4.39
N ARG A 116 -3.61 -8.61 -3.73
CA ARG A 116 -4.62 -7.61 -4.13
C ARG A 116 -4.04 -6.36 -4.80
N TYR A 117 -2.72 -6.20 -4.76
CA TYR A 117 -2.03 -4.99 -5.21
C TYR A 117 -0.84 -5.35 -6.09
N LEU A 118 -0.56 -4.49 -7.08
CA LEU A 118 0.61 -4.57 -7.94
C LEU A 118 1.27 -3.19 -7.96
N LEU A 119 2.53 -3.13 -7.50
CA LEU A 119 3.36 -1.93 -7.65
C LEU A 119 3.78 -1.79 -9.11
N VAL A 120 3.75 -0.58 -9.64
CA VAL A 120 4.06 -0.34 -11.07
C VAL A 120 4.91 0.90 -11.26
N ILE A 121 5.91 0.79 -12.13
CA ILE A 121 6.81 1.84 -12.61
C ILE A 121 7.59 2.53 -11.49
N ASN A 122 8.86 2.14 -11.31
CA ASN A 122 9.74 2.66 -10.27
C ASN A 122 10.44 3.96 -10.70
N GLU A 123 10.05 5.09 -10.13
CA GLU A 123 10.72 6.38 -10.32
C GLU A 123 10.97 6.71 -11.81
N PRO A 124 9.90 6.82 -12.62
CA PRO A 124 10.04 6.98 -14.06
C PRO A 124 10.79 8.26 -14.46
N ASN A 125 10.80 9.27 -13.59
CA ASN A 125 11.48 10.54 -13.79
C ASN A 125 12.94 10.55 -13.28
N LEU A 126 13.49 9.41 -12.85
CA LEU A 126 14.90 9.24 -12.54
C LEU A 126 15.60 8.43 -13.65
N LEU A 127 16.73 8.95 -14.15
CA LEU A 127 17.46 8.37 -15.29
C LEU A 127 18.16 7.04 -14.98
N ASP A 128 18.47 6.82 -13.70
CA ASP A 128 19.08 5.61 -13.13
C ASP A 128 18.04 4.59 -12.62
N GLN A 129 16.75 4.88 -12.81
CA GLN A 129 15.62 4.05 -12.39
C GLN A 129 14.81 3.60 -13.62
N ALA A 130 13.47 3.52 -13.56
CA ALA A 130 12.68 3.04 -14.69
C ALA A 130 12.89 3.89 -15.94
N ASN A 131 13.27 5.17 -15.79
CA ASN A 131 13.65 6.06 -16.87
C ASN A 131 12.64 6.05 -18.03
N MET A 132 11.40 6.40 -17.70
CA MET A 132 10.29 6.39 -18.65
C MET A 132 9.75 7.81 -18.83
N THR A 133 9.74 8.30 -20.08
CA THR A 133 9.04 9.55 -20.37
C THR A 133 7.53 9.40 -20.11
N PRO A 134 6.80 10.50 -19.89
CA PRO A 134 5.35 10.44 -19.74
C PRO A 134 4.63 9.69 -20.87
N GLU A 135 5.05 9.88 -22.13
CA GLU A 135 4.48 9.20 -23.29
C GLU A 135 4.82 7.71 -23.33
N ALA A 136 6.02 7.32 -22.89
CA ALA A 136 6.41 5.92 -22.81
C ALA A 136 5.57 5.19 -21.75
N ALA A 137 5.43 5.78 -20.57
CA ALA A 137 4.56 5.25 -19.52
C ALA A 137 3.10 5.19 -19.99
N ALA A 138 2.59 6.22 -20.67
CA ALA A 138 1.23 6.25 -21.22
C ALA A 138 0.96 5.15 -22.26
N ARG A 139 1.93 4.87 -23.15
CA ARG A 139 1.83 3.76 -24.12
C ARG A 139 1.86 2.39 -23.44
N PHE A 140 2.62 2.26 -22.36
CA PHE A 140 2.74 1.01 -21.61
C PHE A 140 1.51 0.73 -20.72
N TRP A 141 0.90 1.76 -20.15
CA TRP A 141 -0.15 1.65 -19.13
C TRP A 141 -1.35 0.74 -19.49
N PRO A 142 -1.84 0.66 -20.74
CA PRO A 142 -2.91 -0.28 -21.11
C PRO A 142 -2.57 -1.76 -20.83
N ARG A 143 -1.29 -2.16 -20.88
CA ARG A 143 -0.84 -3.52 -20.50
C ARG A 143 -1.09 -3.77 -19.02
N LEU A 144 -0.75 -2.80 -18.16
CA LEU A 144 -0.98 -2.87 -16.71
C LEU A 144 -2.47 -2.91 -16.38
N GLU A 145 -3.30 -2.12 -17.07
CA GLU A 145 -4.75 -2.15 -16.90
C GLU A 145 -5.36 -3.49 -17.31
N GLN A 146 -4.82 -4.12 -18.36
CA GLN A 146 -5.24 -5.46 -18.76
C GLN A 146 -4.87 -6.51 -17.72
N ILE A 147 -3.65 -6.45 -17.15
CA ILE A 147 -3.25 -7.31 -16.02
C ILE A 147 -4.24 -7.13 -14.88
N ALA A 148 -4.50 -5.89 -14.45
CA ALA A 148 -5.44 -5.58 -13.38
C ALA A 148 -6.87 -6.06 -13.65
N ALA A 149 -7.33 -6.00 -14.89
CA ALA A 149 -8.65 -6.52 -15.28
C ALA A 149 -8.72 -8.05 -15.22
N GLN A 150 -7.65 -8.75 -15.56
CA GLN A 150 -7.61 -10.23 -15.64
C GLN A 150 -7.29 -10.91 -14.32
N THR A 151 -6.66 -10.20 -13.37
CA THR A 151 -6.22 -10.77 -12.09
C THR A 151 -6.94 -10.13 -10.89
N GLY A 152 -7.57 -8.97 -11.08
CA GLY A 152 -8.30 -8.26 -10.02
C GLY A 152 -7.41 -7.42 -9.11
N VAL A 153 -6.11 -7.32 -9.37
CA VAL A 153 -5.21 -6.46 -8.59
C VAL A 153 -5.53 -4.98 -8.79
N LYS A 154 -5.17 -4.19 -7.78
CA LYS A 154 -5.16 -2.73 -7.79
C LYS A 154 -3.80 -2.22 -8.24
N LEU A 155 -3.78 -1.20 -9.10
CA LEU A 155 -2.55 -0.59 -9.60
C LEU A 155 -2.07 0.49 -8.63
N VAL A 156 -0.86 0.30 -8.11
CA VAL A 156 -0.20 1.19 -7.15
C VAL A 156 1.03 1.80 -7.83
N GLY A 157 0.92 3.03 -8.29
CA GLY A 157 1.99 3.75 -8.99
C GLY A 157 1.47 4.72 -10.06
N PRO A 158 2.36 5.34 -10.86
CA PRO A 158 3.83 5.21 -10.78
C PRO A 158 4.40 5.62 -9.42
N ALA A 159 5.50 5.01 -9.00
CA ALA A 159 6.21 5.40 -7.77
C ALA A 159 7.09 6.61 -8.05
N MET A 160 6.64 7.80 -7.62
CA MET A 160 7.30 9.06 -7.95
C MET A 160 8.34 9.46 -6.91
N ASN A 161 9.33 10.25 -7.33
CA ASN A 161 10.28 10.96 -6.46
C ASN A 161 10.63 12.31 -7.11
N TRP A 162 11.48 13.12 -6.48
CA TRP A 162 12.15 14.22 -7.19
C TRP A 162 13.17 13.65 -8.18
N GLY A 163 12.98 13.95 -9.46
CA GLY A 163 13.65 13.30 -10.56
C GLY A 163 14.86 14.05 -11.11
N THR A 164 15.56 13.36 -12.00
CA THR A 164 16.75 13.83 -12.73
C THR A 164 16.49 13.94 -14.24
N MET A 165 15.34 13.46 -14.72
CA MET A 165 14.92 13.59 -16.10
C MET A 165 14.69 15.06 -16.45
N SER A 166 15.32 15.52 -17.53
CA SER A 166 15.23 16.90 -18.00
C SER A 166 13.78 17.32 -18.24
N GLY A 167 13.38 18.46 -17.64
CA GLY A 167 12.01 18.98 -17.72
C GLY A 167 10.98 18.26 -16.83
N TYR A 168 11.35 17.14 -16.20
CA TYR A 168 10.44 16.29 -15.42
C TYR A 168 10.96 15.97 -14.01
N GLY A 169 11.90 16.77 -13.49
CA GLY A 169 12.38 16.61 -12.11
C GLY A 169 11.27 16.74 -11.08
N ASP A 170 10.35 17.68 -11.26
CA ASP A 170 9.16 17.77 -10.40
C ASP A 170 8.17 16.63 -10.73
N PRO A 171 7.81 15.76 -9.77
CA PRO A 171 6.89 14.65 -10.01
C PRO A 171 5.50 15.11 -10.47
N VAL A 172 5.06 16.31 -10.08
CA VAL A 172 3.79 16.89 -10.53
C VAL A 172 3.83 17.19 -12.03
N VAL A 173 4.97 17.68 -12.54
CA VAL A 173 5.14 17.98 -13.97
C VAL A 173 5.14 16.70 -14.78
N TRP A 174 5.83 15.66 -14.31
CA TRP A 174 5.82 14.34 -14.96
C TRP A 174 4.42 13.72 -14.96
N LEU A 175 3.70 13.74 -13.82
CA LEU A 175 2.36 13.17 -13.70
C LEU A 175 1.34 13.93 -14.56
N ASP A 176 1.36 15.26 -14.58
CA ASP A 176 0.46 16.06 -15.43
C ASP A 176 0.66 15.72 -16.92
N ALA A 177 1.91 15.59 -17.36
CA ALA A 177 2.25 15.16 -18.72
C ALA A 177 1.81 13.72 -19.00
N PHE A 178 1.95 12.81 -18.02
CA PHE A 178 1.55 11.41 -18.18
C PHE A 178 0.03 11.28 -18.33
N TYR A 179 -0.75 11.98 -17.50
CA TYR A 179 -2.21 12.03 -17.63
C TYR A 179 -2.63 12.59 -19.00
N ALA A 180 -2.01 13.67 -19.45
CA ALA A 180 -2.29 14.27 -20.76
C ALA A 180 -1.97 13.31 -21.92
N ALA A 181 -0.78 12.70 -21.90
CA ALA A 181 -0.35 11.71 -22.88
C ALA A 181 -1.31 10.52 -22.91
N TYR A 182 -1.65 9.95 -21.77
CA TYR A 182 -2.56 8.82 -21.68
C TYR A 182 -3.95 9.17 -22.23
N ARG A 183 -4.54 10.32 -21.84
CA ARG A 183 -5.83 10.79 -22.36
C ARG A 183 -5.82 10.93 -23.89
N SER A 184 -4.76 11.49 -24.46
CA SER A 184 -4.62 11.66 -25.91
C SER A 184 -4.61 10.33 -26.67
N MET A 185 -4.12 9.26 -26.03
CA MET A 185 -4.03 7.92 -26.62
C MET A 185 -5.27 7.05 -26.34
N ASN A 186 -6.09 7.41 -25.35
CA ASN A 186 -7.14 6.53 -24.81
C ASN A 186 -8.50 7.25 -24.69
N GLN A 187 -8.97 7.85 -25.79
CA GLN A 187 -10.31 8.45 -25.90
C GLN A 187 -10.62 9.47 -24.78
N ASN A 188 -9.61 10.25 -24.39
CA ASN A 188 -9.69 11.25 -23.34
C ASN A 188 -10.05 10.69 -21.94
N ARG A 189 -9.84 9.40 -21.70
CA ARG A 189 -9.99 8.78 -20.38
C ARG A 189 -8.70 8.94 -19.57
N ASP A 190 -8.83 9.13 -18.27
CA ASP A 190 -7.71 9.09 -17.32
C ASP A 190 -7.13 7.68 -17.19
N PRO A 191 -5.81 7.54 -16.96
CA PRO A 191 -5.21 6.25 -16.62
C PRO A 191 -5.85 5.69 -15.35
N ARG A 192 -6.10 4.38 -15.31
CA ARG A 192 -6.54 3.71 -14.07
C ARG A 192 -5.36 3.70 -13.09
N ILE A 193 -5.44 4.61 -12.12
CA ILE A 193 -4.59 4.63 -10.93
C ILE A 193 -5.51 4.36 -9.74
N ASP A 194 -5.31 3.23 -9.06
CA ASP A 194 -6.02 2.93 -7.82
C ASP A 194 -5.34 3.64 -6.63
N TYR A 195 -4.00 3.65 -6.59
CA TYR A 195 -3.16 4.42 -5.66
C TYR A 195 -1.96 5.02 -6.41
N LEU A 196 -1.53 6.22 -6.02
CA LEU A 196 -0.18 6.69 -6.37
C LEU A 196 0.85 6.05 -5.44
N ALA A 197 2.10 5.95 -5.88
CA ALA A 197 3.21 5.60 -5.01
C ALA A 197 4.21 6.76 -4.92
N PHE A 198 4.91 6.88 -3.81
CA PHE A 198 5.87 7.96 -3.58
C PHE A 198 7.09 7.49 -2.77
N HIS A 199 8.26 7.97 -3.17
CA HIS A 199 9.52 7.77 -2.48
C HIS A 199 10.06 9.10 -1.98
N TRP A 200 10.65 9.10 -0.79
CA TRP A 200 11.27 10.31 -0.27
C TRP A 200 12.38 10.05 0.75
N TYR A 201 13.50 10.75 0.58
CA TYR A 201 14.73 10.51 1.34
C TYR A 201 15.21 11.74 2.12
N ASP A 202 14.32 12.69 2.39
CA ASP A 202 14.66 13.97 3.03
C ASP A 202 13.52 14.47 3.94
N TYR A 203 13.69 15.64 4.54
CA TYR A 203 12.65 16.39 5.22
C TYR A 203 11.50 16.76 4.26
N GLY A 204 10.32 17.09 4.81
CA GLY A 204 9.22 17.65 4.03
C GLY A 204 8.27 16.65 3.36
N LEU A 205 8.37 15.35 3.68
CA LEU A 205 7.48 14.29 3.17
C LEU A 205 5.99 14.70 3.21
N ALA A 206 5.50 15.22 4.34
CA ALA A 206 4.09 15.63 4.48
C ALA A 206 3.67 16.65 3.41
N GLY A 207 4.50 17.67 3.17
CA GLY A 207 4.22 18.70 2.18
C GLY A 207 4.23 18.17 0.75
N LEU A 208 5.06 17.17 0.45
CA LEU A 208 5.06 16.51 -0.85
C LEU A 208 3.81 15.65 -1.07
N LEU A 209 3.35 14.94 -0.04
CA LEU A 209 2.08 14.22 -0.09
C LEU A 209 0.90 15.18 -0.30
N ASP A 210 0.91 16.36 0.34
CA ASP A 210 -0.11 17.38 0.12
C ASP A 210 -0.13 17.88 -1.33
N ARG A 211 1.04 18.02 -1.97
CA ARG A 211 1.12 18.37 -3.40
C ARG A 211 0.54 17.28 -4.30
N LEU A 212 0.73 16.00 -3.97
CA LEU A 212 0.19 14.87 -4.73
C LEU A 212 -1.31 14.66 -4.51
N SER A 213 -1.88 15.17 -3.42
CA SER A 213 -3.32 15.07 -3.13
C SER A 213 -4.20 15.67 -4.25
N ARG A 214 -3.66 16.56 -5.08
CA ARG A 214 -4.33 17.15 -6.26
C ARG A 214 -4.85 16.12 -7.26
N TYR A 215 -4.29 14.91 -7.29
CA TYR A 215 -4.73 13.83 -8.18
C TYR A 215 -5.93 13.05 -7.62
N GLY A 216 -6.36 13.34 -6.38
CA GLY A 216 -7.50 12.68 -5.74
C GLY A 216 -7.27 11.18 -5.54
N LYS A 217 -6.01 10.75 -5.38
CA LYS A 217 -5.63 9.35 -5.17
C LYS A 217 -5.05 9.17 -3.76
N PRO A 218 -5.43 8.09 -3.05
CA PRO A 218 -4.65 7.65 -1.90
C PRO A 218 -3.24 7.22 -2.34
N VAL A 219 -2.30 7.21 -1.40
CA VAL A 219 -0.87 7.03 -1.66
C VAL A 219 -0.31 5.84 -0.88
N TRP A 220 0.64 5.15 -1.50
CA TRP A 220 1.59 4.28 -0.82
C TRP A 220 2.96 4.97 -0.77
N VAL A 221 3.58 5.06 0.40
CA VAL A 221 4.95 5.60 0.50
C VAL A 221 5.92 4.43 0.49
N THR A 222 6.26 3.95 -0.70
CA THR A 222 6.95 2.66 -0.90
C THR A 222 8.44 2.71 -0.60
N GLU A 223 9.04 3.89 -0.48
CA GLU A 223 10.37 4.05 0.07
C GLU A 223 10.42 5.32 0.90
N PHE A 224 10.94 5.21 2.12
CA PHE A 224 11.34 6.38 2.87
C PHE A 224 12.44 6.08 3.88
N ALA A 225 13.27 7.09 4.06
CA ALA A 225 14.22 7.30 5.14
C ALA A 225 14.54 8.81 5.15
N ASN A 226 15.37 9.30 6.06
CA ASN A 226 15.97 10.62 5.88
C ASN A 226 17.49 10.46 5.69
N TRP A 227 17.98 10.89 4.53
CA TRP A 227 19.38 10.84 4.09
C TRP A 227 19.93 12.25 3.84
N HIS A 228 19.36 13.26 4.51
CA HIS A 228 19.87 14.62 4.42
C HIS A 228 21.37 14.62 4.77
N GLY A 229 22.19 15.07 3.82
CA GLY A 229 23.66 14.97 3.91
C GLY A 229 24.38 16.31 3.81
N LEU A 230 23.66 17.42 3.64
CA LEU A 230 24.27 18.75 3.61
C LEU A 230 24.71 19.15 5.02
N ASP A 231 25.87 19.80 5.13
CA ASP A 231 26.37 20.32 6.39
C ASP A 231 25.71 21.67 6.73
N ASP A 232 24.41 21.61 7.02
CA ASP A 232 23.57 22.75 7.38
C ASP A 232 22.95 22.62 8.79
N GLY A 233 23.41 21.62 9.55
CA GLY A 233 22.92 21.28 10.88
C GLY A 233 21.74 20.30 10.88
N MET A 234 21.19 19.96 9.71
CA MET A 234 20.11 18.99 9.55
C MET A 234 20.58 17.63 9.00
N GLN A 235 21.90 17.43 8.82
CA GLN A 235 22.42 16.15 8.35
C GLN A 235 22.03 14.99 9.28
N ILE A 236 21.71 13.84 8.67
CA ILE A 236 21.48 12.58 9.36
C ILE A 236 22.79 11.82 9.45
N ASP A 237 23.56 12.11 10.50
CA ASP A 237 24.90 11.58 10.75
C ASP A 237 25.00 10.71 12.01
N SER A 238 23.85 10.35 12.60
CA SER A 238 23.77 9.46 13.77
C SER A 238 22.49 8.62 13.78
N VAL A 239 22.53 7.48 14.46
CA VAL A 239 21.36 6.60 14.65
C VAL A 239 20.23 7.30 15.41
N GLU A 240 20.55 8.18 16.36
CA GLU A 240 19.57 8.97 17.11
C GLU A 240 18.81 9.92 16.20
N LYS A 241 19.51 10.61 15.29
CA LYS A 241 18.87 11.48 14.29
C LYS A 241 17.98 10.67 13.35
N GLN A 242 18.44 9.50 12.90
CA GLN A 242 17.64 8.65 12.03
C GLN A 242 16.41 8.08 12.74
N LYS A 243 16.51 7.67 14.01
CA LYS A 243 15.37 7.27 14.84
C LYS A 243 14.37 8.42 15.01
N GLN A 244 14.85 9.64 15.25
CA GLN A 244 13.97 10.80 15.38
C GLN A 244 13.19 11.06 14.07
N GLN A 245 13.85 11.01 12.92
CA GLN A 245 13.19 11.16 11.62
C GLN A 245 12.23 10.00 11.33
N MET A 246 12.63 8.76 11.59
CA MET A 246 11.75 7.60 11.48
C MET A 246 10.47 7.77 12.29
N ALA A 247 10.56 8.17 13.57
CA ALA A 247 9.39 8.38 14.42
C ALA A 247 8.45 9.46 13.85
N ASN A 248 9.01 10.58 13.39
CA ASN A 248 8.25 11.69 12.81
C ASN A 248 7.56 11.29 11.49
N MET A 249 8.27 10.62 10.59
CA MET A 249 7.73 10.16 9.32
C MET A 249 6.67 9.07 9.53
N VAL A 250 6.92 8.09 10.39
CA VAL A 250 5.94 7.05 10.72
C VAL A 250 4.69 7.66 11.36
N ALA A 251 4.82 8.58 12.32
CA ALA A 251 3.67 9.26 12.92
C ALA A 251 2.84 10.03 11.87
N THR A 252 3.52 10.69 10.93
CA THR A 252 2.86 11.36 9.79
C THR A 252 2.09 10.36 8.93
N LEU A 253 2.72 9.25 8.54
CA LEU A 253 2.14 8.25 7.64
C LEU A 253 1.00 7.45 8.31
N GLU A 254 1.12 7.18 9.60
CA GLU A 254 0.07 6.55 10.41
C GLU A 254 -1.13 7.47 10.58
N GLY A 255 -0.91 8.76 10.85
CA GLY A 255 -1.97 9.76 11.06
C GLY A 255 -2.71 10.19 9.79
N ARG A 256 -2.18 9.88 8.59
CA ARG A 256 -2.79 10.23 7.32
C ARG A 256 -3.78 9.16 6.83
N ALA A 257 -5.04 9.55 6.63
CA ALA A 257 -6.08 8.64 6.11
C ALA A 257 -5.90 8.33 4.61
N ASP A 258 -5.23 9.20 3.86
CA ASP A 258 -4.92 9.01 2.45
C ASP A 258 -3.66 8.15 2.23
N VAL A 259 -2.89 7.84 3.27
CA VAL A 259 -1.77 6.90 3.21
C VAL A 259 -2.26 5.51 3.56
N PHE A 260 -2.21 4.61 2.58
CA PHE A 260 -2.67 3.22 2.76
C PHE A 260 -1.58 2.31 3.33
N ARG A 261 -0.35 2.44 2.82
CA ARG A 261 0.80 1.62 3.22
C ARG A 261 2.10 2.43 3.08
N TYR A 262 3.10 2.10 3.87
CA TYR A 262 4.44 2.68 3.78
C TYR A 262 5.51 1.61 3.98
N ALA A 263 6.69 1.79 3.37
CA ALA A 263 7.78 0.84 3.52
C ALA A 263 9.12 1.55 3.74
N TRP A 264 9.77 1.20 4.86
CA TRP A 264 11.08 1.76 5.21
C TRP A 264 12.16 1.23 4.27
N PHE A 265 13.07 2.12 3.84
CA PHE A 265 14.27 1.76 3.09
C PHE A 265 15.48 1.78 4.06
N THR A 266 16.08 0.65 4.44
CA THR A 266 15.88 -0.72 3.93
C THR A 266 16.24 -1.77 5.00
N GLY A 267 16.24 -3.06 4.64
CA GLY A 267 16.69 -4.14 5.52
C GLY A 267 18.17 -4.04 5.84
N ARG A 268 19.04 -4.02 4.82
CA ARG A 268 20.49 -3.87 4.98
C ARG A 268 21.07 -3.05 3.84
N MET A 269 22.00 -2.15 4.16
CA MET A 269 22.83 -1.46 3.17
C MET A 269 24.32 -1.47 3.58
N THR A 270 25.19 -1.51 2.58
CA THR A 270 26.65 -1.45 2.79
C THR A 270 27.11 -0.01 2.68
N GLN A 271 27.99 0.43 3.59
CA GLN A 271 28.26 1.86 3.82
C GLN A 271 26.95 2.57 4.13
N ASP A 272 26.50 2.45 5.37
CA ASP A 272 25.23 2.97 5.87
C ASP A 272 25.46 4.30 6.62
N PRO A 273 25.79 5.42 5.92
CA PRO A 273 26.17 6.67 6.57
C PRO A 273 25.00 7.31 7.34
N HIS A 274 23.77 6.93 7.02
CA HIS A 274 22.54 7.46 7.62
C HIS A 274 21.85 6.44 8.53
N PHE A 275 22.52 5.32 8.84
CA PHE A 275 22.04 4.30 9.79
C PHE A 275 20.66 3.74 9.44
N SER A 276 20.35 3.57 8.16
CA SER A 276 19.05 3.16 7.61
C SER A 276 18.75 1.65 7.70
N SER A 277 19.72 0.80 8.00
CA SER A 277 19.52 -0.66 8.05
C SER A 277 18.68 -1.09 9.24
N LEU A 278 17.58 -1.81 8.99
CA LEU A 278 16.77 -2.44 10.05
C LEU A 278 17.34 -3.77 10.55
N LEU A 279 18.18 -4.42 9.76
CA LEU A 279 18.79 -5.70 10.05
C LEU A 279 20.32 -5.60 10.04
N SER A 280 20.99 -6.41 10.86
CA SER A 280 22.45 -6.55 10.91
C SER A 280 22.86 -7.89 10.31
N ASN A 281 23.12 -8.90 11.14
CA ASN A 281 23.30 -10.28 10.69
C ASN A 281 21.93 -10.92 10.35
N GLU A 282 21.96 -12.09 9.72
CA GLU A 282 20.75 -12.89 9.45
C GLU A 282 19.90 -13.04 10.73
N GLY A 283 18.60 -12.75 10.62
CA GLY A 283 17.62 -12.84 11.71
C GLY A 283 17.83 -11.85 12.86
N THR A 284 18.70 -10.85 12.72
CA THR A 284 19.05 -9.94 13.81
C THR A 284 18.68 -8.50 13.46
N LEU A 285 17.75 -7.92 14.21
CA LEU A 285 17.40 -6.50 14.11
C LEU A 285 18.56 -5.61 14.61
N THR A 286 18.75 -4.47 13.95
CA THR A 286 19.53 -3.35 14.52
C THR A 286 18.74 -2.64 15.62
N GLU A 287 19.36 -1.68 16.31
CA GLU A 287 18.63 -0.78 17.21
C GLU A 287 17.51 -0.04 16.47
N LEU A 288 17.78 0.46 15.25
CA LEU A 288 16.77 1.10 14.41
C LEU A 288 15.65 0.12 14.02
N GLY A 289 16.00 -1.12 13.69
CA GLY A 289 15.05 -2.21 13.41
C GLY A 289 14.07 -2.45 14.55
N GLN A 290 14.58 -2.66 15.76
CA GLN A 290 13.77 -2.83 16.96
C GLN A 290 12.87 -1.60 17.20
N TYR A 291 13.42 -0.40 17.01
CA TYR A 291 12.68 0.83 17.15
C TYR A 291 11.51 0.92 16.16
N TYR A 292 11.74 0.66 14.87
CA TYR A 292 10.71 0.68 13.83
C TYR A 292 9.52 -0.22 14.14
N LEU A 293 9.78 -1.44 14.61
CA LEU A 293 8.71 -2.40 14.95
C LEU A 293 7.91 -1.95 16.18
N SER A 294 8.54 -1.23 17.10
CA SER A 294 7.92 -0.76 18.35
C SER A 294 7.07 0.52 18.20
N LEU A 295 7.19 1.22 17.07
CA LEU A 295 6.50 2.50 16.88
C LEU A 295 4.97 2.32 16.93
N PRO A 296 4.24 3.28 17.54
CA PRO A 296 2.79 3.27 17.57
C PRO A 296 2.20 3.38 16.16
N TYR A 297 0.94 2.98 16.02
CA TYR A 297 0.23 2.99 14.75
C TYR A 297 -1.25 3.26 14.96
N SER A 298 -1.93 3.67 13.89
CA SER A 298 -3.38 3.86 13.89
C SER A 298 -4.07 2.50 13.76
N GLN A 299 -5.01 2.20 14.67
CA GLN A 299 -5.89 1.02 14.55
C GLN A 299 -6.94 1.19 13.46
#